data_AF-A0A951B5D7-F1
#
_entry.id   AF-A0A951B5D7-F1
#
_cell.length_a   1.000
_cell.length_b   1.000
_cell.length_c   1.000
_cell.angle_alpha   90.00
_cell.angle_beta   90.00
_cell.angle_gamma   90.00
#
_symmetry.space_group_name_H-M   'P 1'
#
loop_
_entity.id
_entity.type
_entity.pdbx_description
1 polymer ?
#
loop_
_entity_poly.entity_id
_entity_poly.type
_entity_poly.pdbx_seq_one_letter_code
_entity_poly.pdbx_strand_id
1 'polypeptide(L)'
;VNEQLIAPLFSNIAVVGLFLIPLISMRLFAEEKRQGTIELLATSPVHDLEVVLGKWLSAVIMYAALLFVLLLDYTFLFAYGHPDWKPVATGFFGILLQGACLLAFGTFISTLTRNQIVAGAIGFALALVLWILNWTTSFGNSDTVQVLNYLSIVSHMDSFTRGVIDTKDLIYYASMIFLGLFLTARSLESQRWRA
;
A
#
# COMPACT_ATOMS: atom_id res chain seq x y z
N VAL A 1 14.47 -17.92 15.90
CA VAL A 1 14.86 -16.93 14.86
C VAL A 1 13.64 -16.41 14.12
N ASN A 2 12.81 -17.26 13.48
CA ASN A 2 11.65 -16.77 12.73
C ASN A 2 10.63 -16.00 13.58
N GLU A 3 10.05 -16.62 14.61
CA GLU A 3 9.03 -15.93 15.42
C GLU A 3 9.57 -14.77 16.26
N GLN A 4 10.84 -14.84 16.68
CA GLN A 4 11.45 -13.85 17.57
C GLN A 4 12.12 -12.67 16.84
N LEU A 5 12.50 -12.82 15.56
CA LEU A 5 13.17 -11.77 14.78
C LEU A 5 12.39 -11.43 13.51
N ILE A 6 11.96 -12.41 12.72
CA ILE A 6 11.35 -12.19 11.40
C ILE A 6 9.97 -11.53 11.51
N ALA A 7 9.09 -12.06 12.37
CA ALA A 7 7.75 -11.49 12.54
C ALA A 7 7.77 -10.05 13.10
N PRO A 8 8.56 -9.72 14.15
CA PRO A 8 8.71 -8.34 14.60
C PRO A 8 9.32 -7.42 13.55
N LEU A 9 10.28 -7.88 12.75
CA LEU A 9 10.87 -7.08 11.66
C LEU A 9 9.81 -6.70 10.63
N PHE A 10 8.97 -7.64 10.20
CA PHE A 10 7.89 -7.33 9.26
C PHE A 10 6.86 -6.35 9.83
N SER A 11 6.52 -6.45 11.11
CA SER A 11 5.68 -5.45 11.78
C SER A 11 6.33 -4.06 11.76
N ASN A 12 7.62 -3.96 12.07
CA ASN A 12 8.35 -2.69 12.00
C ASN A 12 8.40 -2.12 10.57
N ILE A 13 8.66 -2.96 9.55
CA ILE A 13 8.65 -2.53 8.15
C ILE A 13 7.27 -1.98 7.77
N ALA A 14 6.20 -2.65 8.19
CA ALA A 14 4.84 -2.22 7.91
C ALA A 14 4.51 -0.89 8.64
N VAL A 15 4.98 -0.70 9.87
CA VAL A 15 4.86 0.59 10.60
C VAL A 15 5.62 1.71 9.90
N VAL A 16 6.85 1.46 9.44
CA VAL A 16 7.59 2.43 8.62
C VAL A 16 6.85 2.71 7.32
N GLY A 17 6.29 1.68 6.70
CA GLY A 17 5.43 1.77 5.52
C GLY A 17 4.24 2.70 5.72
N LEU A 18 3.65 2.75 6.92
CA LEU A 18 2.55 3.65 7.27
C LEU A 18 2.86 5.12 6.95
N PHE A 19 4.10 5.55 7.20
CA PHE A 19 4.56 6.92 6.93
C PHE A 19 5.10 7.06 5.51
N LEU A 20 5.84 6.05 5.06
CA LEU A 20 6.59 6.11 3.83
C LEU A 20 5.66 6.04 2.61
N ILE A 21 4.64 5.19 2.64
CA ILE A 21 3.71 5.01 1.52
C ILE A 21 2.94 6.30 1.18
N PRO A 22 2.31 7.00 2.14
CA PRO A 22 1.69 8.30 1.87
C PRO A 22 2.68 9.34 1.31
N LEU A 23 3.92 9.33 1.79
CA LEU A 23 4.97 10.24 1.32
C LEU A 23 5.39 9.94 -0.14
N ILE A 24 5.36 8.67 -0.54
CA ILE A 24 5.56 8.26 -1.93
C ILE A 24 4.38 8.72 -2.78
N SER A 25 3.16 8.37 -2.39
CA SER A 25 1.98 8.55 -3.23
C SER A 25 1.51 10.00 -3.35
N MET A 26 1.80 10.85 -2.34
CA MET A 26 1.29 12.23 -2.30
C MET A 26 1.70 13.08 -3.50
N ARG A 27 2.82 12.76 -4.16
CA ARG A 27 3.33 13.53 -5.30
C ARG A 27 2.76 13.10 -6.65
N LEU A 28 2.18 11.89 -6.75
CA LEU A 28 1.87 11.26 -8.04
C LEU A 28 1.00 12.14 -8.94
N PHE A 29 -0.11 12.68 -8.42
CA PHE A 29 -0.95 13.63 -9.15
C PHE A 29 -0.98 15.03 -8.53
N ALA A 30 -0.72 15.18 -7.23
CA ALA A 30 -0.79 16.49 -6.59
C ALA A 30 0.33 17.44 -7.08
N GLU A 31 1.51 16.90 -7.43
CA GLU A 31 2.60 17.67 -8.05
C GLU A 31 2.19 18.23 -9.41
N GLU A 32 1.58 17.41 -10.27
CA GLU A 32 1.17 17.83 -11.62
C GLU A 32 0.07 18.88 -11.59
N LYS A 33 -0.85 18.74 -10.63
CA LYS A 33 -1.89 19.75 -10.40
C LYS A 33 -1.35 21.06 -9.86
N ARG A 34 -0.29 20.98 -9.04
CA ARG A 34 0.40 22.17 -8.52
C ARG A 34 1.17 22.88 -9.63
N GLN A 35 1.77 22.13 -10.55
CA GLN A 35 2.58 22.66 -11.65
C GLN A 35 1.77 23.03 -12.91
N GLY A 36 0.49 22.66 -12.98
CA GLY A 36 -0.35 22.89 -14.15
C GLY A 36 -0.09 21.92 -15.31
N THR A 37 0.83 20.97 -15.16
CA THR A 37 1.18 19.98 -16.19
C THR A 37 0.09 18.93 -16.40
N ILE A 38 -0.90 18.87 -15.51
CA ILE A 38 -2.07 17.99 -15.65
C ILE A 38 -2.87 18.28 -16.93
N GLU A 39 -2.87 19.52 -17.43
CA GLU A 39 -3.56 19.90 -18.68
C GLU A 39 -2.83 19.35 -19.92
N LEU A 40 -1.50 19.33 -19.89
CA LEU A 40 -0.67 18.73 -20.93
C LEU A 40 -0.88 17.21 -20.99
N LEU A 41 -1.03 16.56 -19.83
CA LEU A 41 -1.38 15.15 -19.75
C LEU A 41 -2.78 14.87 -20.30
N ALA A 42 -3.77 15.70 -19.96
CA ALA A 42 -5.15 15.53 -20.41
C ALA A 42 -5.34 15.73 -21.93
N THR A 43 -4.43 16.45 -22.58
CA THR A 43 -4.43 16.71 -24.03
C THR A 43 -3.54 15.74 -24.81
N SER A 44 -2.69 14.97 -24.12
CA SER A 44 -1.87 13.95 -24.75
C SER A 44 -2.73 12.76 -25.24
N PRO A 45 -2.35 12.07 -26.33
CA PRO A 45 -3.09 10.94 -26.88
C PRO A 45 -2.83 9.64 -26.09
N VAL A 46 -2.92 9.72 -24.76
CA VAL A 46 -2.67 8.60 -23.83
C VAL A 46 -3.95 8.29 -23.07
N HIS A 47 -4.24 7.01 -22.83
CA HIS A 47 -5.45 6.64 -22.12
C HIS A 47 -5.31 6.91 -20.61
N ASP A 48 -6.37 7.43 -19.96
CA ASP A 48 -6.32 7.80 -18.52
C ASP A 48 -5.91 6.61 -17.65
N LEU A 49 -6.33 5.39 -18.00
CA LEU A 49 -5.94 4.18 -17.28
C LEU A 49 -4.44 3.87 -17.40
N GLU A 50 -3.82 4.15 -18.55
CA GLU A 50 -2.37 3.94 -18.74
C GLU A 50 -1.57 4.89 -17.86
N VAL A 51 -2.03 6.14 -17.73
CA VAL A 51 -1.41 7.13 -16.84
C VAL A 51 -1.55 6.71 -15.37
N VAL A 52 -2.76 6.28 -14.96
CA VAL A 52 -3.02 5.81 -13.60
C VAL A 52 -2.17 4.58 -13.26
N LEU A 53 -2.19 3.56 -14.12
CA LEU A 53 -1.43 2.33 -13.91
C LEU A 53 0.07 2.58 -13.93
N GLY A 54 0.56 3.41 -14.85
CA GLY A 54 1.99 3.75 -14.94
C GLY A 54 2.49 4.49 -13.70
N LYS A 55 1.72 5.45 -13.19
CA LYS A 55 2.07 6.19 -11.97
C LYS A 55 1.99 5.33 -10.71
N TRP A 56 0.97 4.49 -10.60
CA TRP A 56 0.88 3.57 -9.48
C TRP A 56 2.02 2.54 -9.53
N LEU A 57 2.29 1.95 -10.70
CA LEU A 57 3.34 0.96 -10.87
C LEU A 57 4.73 1.55 -10.59
N SER A 58 5.01 2.79 -10.98
CA SER A 58 6.28 3.45 -10.63
C SER A 58 6.42 3.64 -9.11
N ALA A 59 5.34 3.98 -8.43
CA ALA A 59 5.30 4.04 -6.97
C ALA A 59 5.53 2.66 -6.32
N VAL A 60 4.91 1.61 -6.87
CA VAL A 60 5.09 0.22 -6.40
C VAL A 60 6.52 -0.25 -6.64
N ILE A 61 7.11 0.03 -7.80
CA ILE A 61 8.51 -0.30 -8.10
C ILE A 61 9.44 0.45 -7.15
N MET A 62 9.18 1.72 -6.86
CA MET A 62 9.98 2.48 -5.91
C MET A 62 9.89 1.87 -4.50
N TYR A 63 8.70 1.48 -4.06
CA TYR A 63 8.52 0.78 -2.79
C TYR A 63 9.20 -0.60 -2.79
N ALA A 64 9.09 -1.36 -3.87
CA ALA A 64 9.77 -2.64 -4.04
C ALA A 64 11.30 -2.49 -3.99
N ALA A 65 11.85 -1.42 -4.56
CA ALA A 65 13.27 -1.13 -4.50
C ALA A 65 13.73 -0.86 -3.05
N LEU A 66 12.92 -0.15 -2.25
CA LEU A 66 13.20 0.03 -0.82
C LEU A 66 13.17 -1.30 -0.05
N LEU A 67 12.19 -2.15 -0.34
CA LEU A 67 12.13 -3.51 0.24
C LEU A 67 13.31 -4.38 -0.20
N PHE A 68 13.79 -4.21 -1.43
CA PHE A 68 14.96 -4.93 -1.92
C PHE A 68 16.23 -4.56 -1.16
N VAL A 69 16.40 -3.28 -0.80
CA VAL A 69 17.53 -2.86 0.06
C VAL A 69 17.46 -3.54 1.43
N LEU A 70 16.26 -3.65 2.02
CA LEU A 70 16.05 -4.38 3.29
C LEU A 70 16.31 -5.89 3.16
N LEU A 71 16.20 -6.45 1.96
CA LEU A 71 16.53 -7.85 1.69
C LEU A 71 18.03 -8.12 1.82
N LEU A 72 18.88 -7.10 1.68
CA LEU A 72 20.33 -7.22 1.90
C LEU A 72 20.64 -7.53 3.38
N ASP A 73 19.88 -6.97 4.32
CA ASP A 73 20.03 -7.28 5.75
C ASP A 73 19.71 -8.76 6.03
N TYR A 74 18.82 -9.37 5.23
CA TYR A 74 18.51 -10.78 5.32
C TYR A 74 19.64 -11.70 4.85
N THR A 75 20.54 -11.24 3.96
CA THR A 75 21.69 -12.06 3.55
C THR A 75 22.64 -12.34 4.73
N PHE A 76 22.81 -11.37 5.62
CA PHE A 76 23.51 -11.56 6.89
C PHE A 76 22.75 -12.52 7.82
N LEU A 77 21.42 -12.44 7.88
CA LEU A 77 20.62 -13.33 8.71
C LEU A 77 20.71 -14.80 8.25
N PHE A 78 20.76 -15.05 6.94
CA PHE A 78 20.97 -16.40 6.40
C PHE A 78 22.36 -16.97 6.70
N ALA A 79 23.38 -16.11 6.77
CA ALA A 79 24.74 -16.52 7.08
C ALA A 79 24.92 -16.96 8.55
N TYR A 80 24.20 -16.33 9.49
CA TYR A 80 24.41 -16.55 10.93
C TYR A 80 23.25 -17.23 11.68
N GLY A 81 22.03 -17.23 11.12
CA GLY A 81 20.81 -17.58 11.86
C GLY A 81 20.00 -18.77 11.33
N HIS A 82 20.34 -19.34 10.17
CA HIS A 82 19.58 -20.40 9.47
C HIS A 82 18.03 -20.21 9.54
N PRO A 83 17.49 -19.06 9.12
CA PRO A 83 16.04 -18.85 9.09
C PRO A 83 15.36 -19.72 8.04
N ASP A 84 14.08 -20.04 8.25
CA ASP A 84 13.30 -20.71 7.21
C ASP A 84 13.03 -19.72 6.07
N TRP A 85 13.30 -20.13 4.84
CA TRP A 85 13.15 -19.25 3.68
C TRP A 85 11.69 -18.96 3.32
N LYS A 86 10.73 -19.84 3.71
CA LYS A 86 9.32 -19.68 3.35
C LYS A 86 8.70 -18.43 4.00
N PRO A 87 8.72 -18.25 5.34
CA PRO A 87 8.19 -17.04 5.98
C PRO A 87 8.83 -15.73 5.50
N VAL A 88 10.11 -15.79 5.10
CA VAL A 88 10.83 -14.64 4.55
C VAL A 88 10.24 -14.25 3.20
N ALA A 89 10.21 -15.19 2.25
CA ALA A 89 9.72 -14.92 0.91
C ALA A 89 8.25 -14.49 0.90
N THR A 90 7.39 -15.19 1.66
CA THR A 90 5.98 -14.85 1.75
C THR A 90 5.74 -13.55 2.50
N GLY A 91 6.52 -13.23 3.54
CA GLY A 91 6.41 -11.98 4.28
C GLY A 91 6.79 -10.76 3.43
N PHE A 92 7.87 -10.83 2.65
CA PHE A 92 8.22 -9.76 1.70
C PHE A 92 7.15 -9.57 0.62
N PHE A 93 6.62 -10.68 0.10
CA PHE A 93 5.53 -10.62 -0.87
C PHE A 93 4.24 -10.02 -0.27
N GLY A 94 3.90 -10.41 0.95
CA GLY A 94 2.77 -9.84 1.69
C GLY A 94 2.93 -8.33 1.90
N ILE A 95 4.09 -7.88 2.39
CA ILE A 95 4.36 -6.45 2.60
C ILE A 95 4.31 -5.67 1.29
N LEU A 96 4.81 -6.24 0.20
CA LEU A 96 4.71 -5.62 -1.11
C LEU A 96 3.24 -5.44 -1.53
N LEU A 97 2.39 -6.46 -1.32
CA LEU A 97 0.95 -6.38 -1.61
C LEU A 97 0.22 -5.37 -0.72
N GLN A 98 0.49 -5.38 0.59
CA GLN A 98 -0.03 -4.40 1.53
C GLN A 98 0.37 -2.98 1.11
N GLY A 99 1.64 -2.79 0.75
CA GLY A 99 2.15 -1.51 0.28
C GLY A 99 1.51 -1.05 -1.03
N ALA A 100 1.35 -1.95 -1.99
CA ALA A 100 0.70 -1.69 -3.27
C ALA A 100 -0.77 -1.29 -3.10
N CYS A 101 -1.48 -1.91 -2.15
CA CYS A 101 -2.83 -1.53 -1.75
C CYS A 101 -2.89 -0.10 -1.20
N LEU A 102 -2.04 0.23 -0.23
CA LEU A 102 -2.00 1.60 0.32
C LEU A 102 -1.57 2.64 -0.73
N LEU A 103 -0.65 2.28 -1.63
CA LEU A 103 -0.26 3.14 -2.76
C LEU A 103 -1.42 3.38 -3.73
N ALA A 104 -2.29 2.40 -3.97
CA ALA A 104 -3.47 2.58 -4.83
C ALA A 104 -4.42 3.64 -4.24
N PHE A 105 -4.73 3.56 -2.95
CA PHE A 105 -5.54 4.57 -2.28
C PHE A 105 -4.82 5.92 -2.14
N GLY A 106 -3.51 5.90 -1.88
CA GLY A 106 -2.70 7.12 -1.84
C GLY A 106 -2.68 7.84 -3.19
N THR A 107 -2.66 7.09 -4.28
CA THR A 107 -2.77 7.63 -5.65
C THR A 107 -4.12 8.31 -5.84
N PHE A 108 -5.22 7.67 -5.44
CA PHE A 108 -6.56 8.28 -5.45
C PHE A 108 -6.60 9.56 -4.61
N ILE A 109 -6.07 9.56 -3.40
CA ILE A 109 -6.06 10.75 -2.54
C ILE A 109 -5.27 11.89 -3.18
N SER A 110 -4.17 11.58 -3.88
CA SER A 110 -3.37 12.57 -4.59
C SER A 110 -4.13 13.25 -5.75
N THR A 111 -5.18 12.62 -6.29
CA THR A 111 -6.06 13.26 -7.29
C THR A 111 -7.09 14.19 -6.66
N LEU A 112 -7.34 14.14 -5.35
CA LEU A 112 -8.35 14.97 -4.70
C LEU A 112 -7.84 16.36 -4.31
N THR A 113 -6.52 16.58 -4.28
CA THR A 113 -5.92 17.83 -3.81
C THR A 113 -4.79 18.30 -4.72
N ARG A 114 -4.56 19.62 -4.74
CA ARG A 114 -3.40 20.23 -5.41
C ARG A 114 -2.20 20.39 -4.46
N ASN A 115 -2.40 20.17 -3.15
CA ASN A 115 -1.36 20.33 -2.15
C ASN A 115 -0.85 18.96 -1.68
N GLN A 116 0.43 18.68 -1.94
CA GLN A 116 1.11 17.44 -1.57
C GLN A 116 1.05 17.15 -0.08
N ILE A 117 1.22 18.17 0.76
CA ILE A 117 1.21 17.98 2.21
C ILE A 117 -0.17 17.51 2.66
N VAL A 118 -1.24 18.07 2.07
CA VAL A 118 -2.61 17.65 2.34
C VAL A 118 -2.87 16.24 1.81
N ALA A 119 -2.37 15.90 0.60
CA ALA A 119 -2.47 14.55 0.05
C ALA A 119 -1.80 13.52 0.96
N GLY A 120 -0.59 13.82 1.42
CA GLY A 120 0.16 12.97 2.33
C GLY A 120 -0.55 12.80 3.68
N ALA A 121 -1.08 13.88 4.25
CA ALA A 121 -1.81 13.83 5.52
C ALA A 121 -3.08 12.97 5.44
N ILE A 122 -3.88 13.11 4.39
CA ILE A 122 -5.09 12.30 4.18
C ILE A 122 -4.71 10.84 3.88
N GLY A 123 -3.66 10.61 3.08
CA GLY A 123 -3.12 9.27 2.80
C GLY A 123 -2.65 8.56 4.07
N PHE A 124 -1.94 9.28 4.94
CA PHE A 124 -1.51 8.79 6.23
C PHE A 124 -2.69 8.48 7.15
N ALA A 125 -3.67 9.38 7.23
CA ALA A 125 -4.88 9.16 8.03
C ALA A 125 -5.63 7.91 7.58
N LEU A 126 -5.80 7.71 6.27
CA LEU A 126 -6.43 6.50 5.73
C LEU A 126 -5.64 5.24 6.07
N ALA A 127 -4.32 5.26 5.86
CA ALA A 127 -3.45 4.13 6.19
C ALA A 127 -3.53 3.77 7.68
N LEU A 128 -3.54 4.78 8.56
CA LEU A 128 -3.65 4.64 10.00
C LEU A 128 -5.01 4.05 10.39
N VAL A 129 -6.11 4.52 9.80
CA VAL A 129 -7.45 3.94 10.03
C VAL A 129 -7.46 2.45 9.67
N LEU A 130 -7.00 2.08 8.45
CA LEU A 130 -6.96 0.68 8.01
C LEU A 130 -6.05 -0.20 8.89
N TRP A 131 -5.03 0.41 9.50
CA TRP A 131 -4.14 -0.26 10.43
C TRP A 131 -4.82 -0.58 11.76
N ILE A 132 -5.39 0.43 12.43
CA ILE A 132 -5.96 0.29 13.77
C ILE A 132 -7.26 -0.53 13.79
N LEU A 133 -7.88 -0.80 12.63
CA LEU A 133 -9.05 -1.67 12.54
C LEU A 133 -8.81 -3.06 13.16
N ASN A 134 -7.58 -3.59 13.09
CA ASN A 134 -7.25 -4.86 13.73
C ASN A 134 -7.33 -4.77 15.27
N TRP A 135 -7.12 -3.60 15.88
CA TRP A 135 -7.21 -3.45 17.34
C TRP A 135 -8.63 -3.64 17.87
N THR A 136 -9.63 -3.57 16.98
CA THR A 136 -11.03 -3.76 17.37
C THR A 136 -11.32 -5.16 17.91
N THR A 137 -10.49 -6.15 17.57
CA THR A 137 -10.60 -7.54 18.09
C THR A 137 -10.40 -7.61 19.60
N SER A 138 -9.75 -6.62 20.21
CA SER A 138 -9.56 -6.54 21.66
C SER A 138 -10.84 -6.17 22.42
N PHE A 139 -11.86 -5.62 21.74
CA PHE A 139 -13.12 -5.20 22.37
C PHE A 139 -14.20 -6.29 22.41
N GLY A 140 -13.95 -7.47 21.84
CA GLY A 140 -14.87 -8.61 21.87
C GLY A 140 -14.96 -9.35 20.54
N ASN A 141 -15.94 -10.24 20.40
CA ASN A 141 -16.13 -11.10 19.23
C ASN A 141 -17.55 -10.97 18.65
N SER A 142 -17.99 -9.75 18.38
CA SER A 142 -19.26 -9.49 17.69
C SER A 142 -19.09 -9.52 16.18
N ASP A 143 -20.19 -9.74 15.44
CA ASP A 143 -20.20 -9.75 13.97
C ASP A 143 -19.59 -8.44 13.40
N THR A 144 -19.88 -7.31 14.03
CA THR A 144 -19.30 -6.01 13.65
C THR A 144 -17.78 -5.99 13.79
N VAL A 145 -17.23 -6.56 14.87
CA VAL A 145 -15.77 -6.63 15.07
C VAL A 145 -15.12 -7.52 14.02
N GLN A 146 -15.75 -8.63 13.65
CA GLN A 146 -15.22 -9.51 12.60
C GLN A 146 -15.17 -8.81 11.23
N VAL A 147 -16.21 -8.04 10.87
CA VAL A 147 -16.21 -7.24 9.63
C VAL A 147 -15.13 -6.16 9.66
N LEU A 148 -14.98 -5.45 10.79
CA LEU A 148 -13.93 -4.43 10.94
C LEU A 148 -12.53 -5.05 10.86
N ASN A 149 -12.32 -6.21 11.47
CA ASN A 149 -11.04 -6.92 11.38
C ASN A 149 -10.75 -7.42 9.95
N TYR A 150 -11.78 -7.84 9.21
CA TYR A 150 -11.64 -8.20 7.79
C TYR A 150 -11.34 -6.98 6.91
N LEU A 151 -11.75 -5.77 7.30
CA LEU A 151 -11.36 -4.55 6.60
C LEU A 151 -9.94 -4.07 6.99
N SER A 152 -9.32 -4.68 8.00
CA SER A 152 -7.95 -4.32 8.37
C SER A 152 -6.96 -4.82 7.32
N ILE A 153 -6.03 -3.94 6.96
CA ILE A 153 -4.95 -4.29 6.05
C ILE A 153 -3.84 -5.13 6.72
N VAL A 154 -3.80 -5.13 8.05
CA VAL A 154 -2.78 -5.81 8.86
C VAL A 154 -3.18 -7.25 9.17
N SER A 155 -4.47 -7.53 9.38
CA SER A 155 -4.97 -8.88 9.73
C SER A 155 -4.65 -9.93 8.67
N HIS A 156 -4.63 -9.53 7.40
CA HIS A 156 -4.29 -10.40 6.27
C HIS A 156 -2.78 -10.70 6.18
N MET A 157 -1.93 -9.95 6.89
CA MET A 157 -0.48 -10.16 6.92
C MET A 157 -0.07 -11.38 7.74
N ASP A 158 -0.89 -11.80 8.71
CA ASP A 158 -0.58 -12.90 9.63
C ASP A 158 -0.39 -14.25 8.92
N SER A 159 -1.08 -14.49 7.81
CA SER A 159 -0.85 -15.70 6.99
C SER A 159 0.54 -15.66 6.34
N PHE A 160 0.92 -14.51 5.78
CA PHE A 160 2.19 -14.32 5.09
C PHE A 160 3.39 -14.43 6.03
N THR A 161 3.30 -13.88 7.24
CA THR A 161 4.38 -13.99 8.25
C THR A 161 4.59 -15.42 8.74
N ARG A 162 3.58 -16.29 8.60
CA ARG A 162 3.66 -17.72 8.90
C ARG A 162 4.16 -18.58 7.74
N GLY A 163 4.49 -18.00 6.59
CA GLY A 163 4.94 -18.79 5.43
C GLY A 163 3.80 -19.30 4.54
N VAL A 164 2.57 -18.83 4.74
CA VAL A 164 1.37 -19.32 4.04
C VAL A 164 0.77 -18.23 3.17
N ILE A 165 0.57 -18.54 1.89
CA ILE A 165 -0.18 -17.68 0.97
C ILE A 165 -1.60 -18.23 0.90
N ASP A 166 -2.53 -17.57 1.58
CA ASP A 166 -3.95 -17.89 1.49
C ASP A 166 -4.60 -17.11 0.33
N THR A 167 -5.52 -17.76 -0.37
CA THR A 167 -6.23 -17.15 -1.51
C THR A 167 -7.13 -16.01 -1.03
N LYS A 168 -7.66 -16.09 0.19
CA LYS A 168 -8.49 -15.01 0.77
C LYS A 168 -7.69 -13.70 0.90
N ASP A 169 -6.43 -13.78 1.32
CA ASP A 169 -5.60 -12.61 1.57
C ASP A 169 -5.14 -11.99 0.24
N LEU A 170 -4.85 -12.82 -0.76
CA LEU A 170 -4.59 -12.36 -2.12
C LEU A 170 -5.78 -11.64 -2.75
N ILE A 171 -6.97 -12.23 -2.66
CA ILE A 171 -8.20 -11.64 -3.20
C ILE A 171 -8.50 -10.31 -2.47
N TYR A 172 -8.31 -10.27 -1.16
CA TYR A 172 -8.47 -9.04 -0.39
C TYR A 172 -7.55 -7.92 -0.91
N TYR A 173 -6.23 -8.14 -0.96
CA TYR A 173 -5.30 -7.11 -1.45
C TYR A 173 -5.56 -6.74 -2.92
N ALA A 174 -5.83 -7.71 -3.80
CA ALA A 174 -6.13 -7.44 -5.20
C ALA A 174 -7.41 -6.61 -5.38
N SER A 175 -8.47 -6.90 -4.61
CA SER A 175 -9.73 -6.16 -4.67
C SER A 175 -9.57 -4.72 -4.15
N MET A 176 -8.79 -4.51 -3.09
CA MET A 176 -8.47 -3.18 -2.58
C MET A 176 -7.60 -2.37 -3.55
N ILE A 177 -6.61 -2.99 -4.18
CA ILE A 177 -5.81 -2.36 -5.25
C ILE A 177 -6.72 -1.93 -6.40
N PHE A 178 -7.57 -2.85 -6.88
CA PHE A 178 -8.51 -2.56 -7.95
C PHE A 178 -9.43 -1.40 -7.59
N LEU A 179 -9.98 -1.38 -6.36
CA LEU A 179 -10.84 -0.31 -5.88
C LEU A 179 -10.12 1.04 -5.86
N GLY A 180 -8.91 1.11 -5.30
CA GLY A 180 -8.12 2.35 -5.25
C GLY A 180 -7.79 2.90 -6.65
N LEU A 181 -7.42 2.03 -7.59
CA LEU A 181 -7.12 2.41 -8.96
C LEU A 181 -8.38 2.83 -9.73
N PHE A 182 -9.49 2.11 -9.54
CA PHE A 182 -10.78 2.45 -10.12
C PHE A 182 -11.25 3.83 -9.66
N LEU A 183 -11.15 4.12 -8.35
CA LEU A 183 -11.48 5.43 -7.79
C LEU A 183 -10.57 6.53 -8.35
N THR A 184 -9.29 6.25 -8.56
CA THR A 184 -8.34 7.17 -9.19
C THR A 184 -8.79 7.52 -10.62
N ALA A 185 -9.10 6.51 -11.43
CA ALA A 185 -9.56 6.71 -12.81
C ALA A 185 -10.85 7.56 -12.86
N ARG A 186 -11.84 7.24 -12.03
CA ARG A 186 -13.10 8.01 -11.93
C ARG A 186 -12.88 9.44 -11.44
N SER A 187 -11.94 9.66 -10.54
CA SER A 187 -11.58 10.99 -10.06
C SER A 187 -11.00 11.87 -11.16
N LEU A 188 -10.19 11.30 -12.06
CA LEU A 188 -9.62 12.01 -13.21
C LEU A 188 -10.67 12.32 -14.27
N GLU A 189 -11.50 11.34 -14.64
CA GLU A 189 -12.59 11.51 -15.61
C GLU A 189 -13.55 12.64 -15.18
N SER A 190 -13.94 12.66 -13.90
CA SER A 190 -14.79 13.70 -13.32
C SER A 190 -14.18 15.10 -13.40
N GLN A 191 -12.86 15.21 -13.32
CA GLN A 191 -12.16 16.50 -13.44
C GLN A 191 -12.09 16.98 -14.89
N ARG A 192 -11.97 16.07 -15.86
CA ARG A 192 -12.02 16.41 -17.29
C ARG A 192 -13.37 16.98 -17.71
N TRP A 193 -14.48 16.50 -17.13
CA TRP A 193 -15.82 17.04 -17.42
C TRP A 193 -16.07 18.45 -16.85
N ARG A 194 -15.24 18.91 -15.90
CA ARG A 194 -15.39 20.21 -15.24
C ARG A 194 -14.48 21.30 -15.82
N ALA A 195 -13.46 20.91 -16.60
CA ALA A 195 -12.51 21.80 -17.25
C ALA A 195 -13.01 22.19 -18.65
#